data_AF-A0A9E2GXD7-F1
#
_entry.id   AF-A0A9E2GXD7-F1
#
_cell.length_a   1.000
_cell.length_b   1.000
_cell.length_c   1.000
_cell.angle_alpha   90.00
_cell.angle_beta   90.00
_cell.angle_gamma   90.00
#
_symmetry.space_group_name_H-M   'P 1'
#
loop_
_entity.id
_entity.type
_entity.pdbx_description
1 polymer ?
#
loop_
_entity_poly.entity_id
_entity_poly.type
_entity_poly.pdbx_seq_one_letter_code
_entity_poly.pdbx_strand_id
1 'polypeptide(L)'
;LFSGKPPAYDCAVSFSTVNNLVSALGADDRDLLLSYLRQYDARTDAHMATVEDLIGKSLAFYRDFILPSKVYVKPDATWRPLFEDLLAGLRKAEGQPTDQLHALPFDIAKAHGVEPPAFFTAFYQALLGQERGPRFGSFVQLVGVSTMISMLEKALA
;
A
#
# COMPACT_ATOMS: atom_id res chain seq x y z
N LEU A 1 -25.83 17.44 25.96
CA LEU A 1 -26.47 17.44 24.61
C LEU A 1 -25.46 18.00 23.62
N PHE A 2 -24.65 17.16 22.98
CA PHE A 2 -23.82 17.59 21.85
C PHE A 2 -24.63 17.42 20.57
N SER A 3 -25.40 18.45 20.22
CA SER A 3 -26.19 18.52 18.99
C SER A 3 -25.47 19.37 17.94
N GLY A 4 -24.18 19.10 17.71
CA GLY A 4 -23.44 19.67 16.59
C GLY A 4 -23.40 18.64 15.47
N LYS A 5 -23.91 18.98 14.28
CA LYS A 5 -23.62 18.17 13.09
C LYS A 5 -22.08 18.09 12.95
N PRO A 6 -21.49 16.90 12.82
CA PRO A 6 -20.08 16.79 12.52
C PRO A 6 -19.75 17.65 11.29
N PRO A 7 -18.60 18.34 11.25
CA PRO A 7 -18.17 19.01 10.03
C PRO A 7 -18.20 17.99 8.87
N ALA A 8 -18.66 18.43 7.71
CA ALA A 8 -18.72 17.57 6.54
C ALA A 8 -17.29 17.12 6.19
N TYR A 9 -17.08 15.81 6.10
CA TYR A 9 -15.80 15.23 5.71
C TYR A 9 -15.98 14.56 4.34
N ASP A 10 -15.52 15.22 3.29
CA ASP A 10 -15.62 14.76 1.90
C ASP A 10 -14.27 14.32 1.33
N CYS A 11 -13.27 14.04 2.17
CA CYS A 11 -11.98 13.50 1.75
C CYS A 11 -11.99 11.95 1.76
N ALA A 12 -11.34 11.33 0.77
CA ALA A 12 -11.18 9.87 0.68
C ALA A 12 -10.11 9.32 1.64
N VAL A 13 -9.31 10.19 2.27
CA VAL A 13 -8.34 9.79 3.29
C VAL A 13 -9.10 9.23 4.49
N SER A 14 -8.81 7.99 4.86
CA SER A 14 -9.41 7.31 6.01
C SER A 14 -8.31 6.74 6.90
N PHE A 15 -8.66 6.30 8.11
CA PHE A 15 -7.72 5.58 8.97
C PHE A 15 -7.09 4.38 8.25
N SER A 16 -7.88 3.62 7.47
CA SER A 16 -7.37 2.49 6.69
C SER A 16 -6.37 2.94 5.63
N THR A 17 -6.66 4.01 4.90
CA THR A 17 -5.76 4.60 3.89
C THR A 17 -4.41 4.96 4.52
N VAL A 18 -4.44 5.69 5.64
CA VAL A 18 -3.21 6.13 6.33
C VAL A 18 -2.46 4.95 6.94
N ASN A 19 -3.17 3.99 7.55
CA ASN A 19 -2.55 2.79 8.12
C ASN A 19 -1.86 1.93 7.05
N ASN A 20 -2.47 1.78 5.87
CA ASN A 20 -1.88 1.06 4.75
C ASN A 20 -0.60 1.76 4.27
N LEU A 21 -0.62 3.08 4.17
CA LEU A 21 0.55 3.88 3.77
C LEU A 21 1.69 3.75 4.79
N VAL A 22 1.42 3.92 6.08
CA VAL A 22 2.40 3.76 7.16
C VAL A 22 2.97 2.35 7.16
N SER A 23 2.12 1.33 7.01
CA SER A 23 2.54 -0.07 6.98
C SER A 23 3.49 -0.38 5.83
N ALA A 24 3.27 0.27 4.68
CA ALA A 24 4.06 0.10 3.46
C ALA A 24 5.40 0.81 3.49
N LEU A 25 5.41 2.08 3.87
CA LEU A 25 6.62 2.88 3.89
C LEU A 25 7.51 2.54 5.10
N GLY A 26 6.92 2.00 6.17
CA GLY A 26 7.58 1.84 7.46
C GLY A 26 8.10 3.17 8.02
N ALA A 27 7.56 4.29 7.52
CA ALA A 27 8.04 5.62 7.79
C ALA A 27 7.22 6.27 8.90
N ASP A 28 7.93 6.87 9.85
CA ASP A 28 7.43 7.85 10.81
C ASP A 28 7.56 9.30 10.29
N ASP A 29 8.04 9.46 9.05
CA ASP A 29 8.13 10.74 8.35
C ASP A 29 6.75 11.25 7.93
N ARG A 30 6.23 12.21 8.70
CA ARG A 30 4.92 12.83 8.49
C ARG A 30 4.83 13.58 7.15
N ASP A 31 5.91 14.23 6.72
CA ASP A 31 5.89 15.03 5.48
C ASP A 31 5.80 14.12 4.26
N LEU A 32 6.52 12.99 4.29
CA LEU A 32 6.40 11.95 3.28
C LEU A 32 4.98 11.39 3.23
N LEU A 33 4.40 11.04 4.39
CA LEU A 33 3.01 10.53 4.45
C LEU A 33 2.01 11.53 3.85
N LEU A 34 2.12 12.81 4.22
CA LEU A 34 1.26 13.88 3.68
C LEU A 34 1.42 14.03 2.15
N SER A 35 2.64 13.87 1.62
CA SER A 35 2.88 13.95 0.18
C SER A 35 2.11 12.90 -0.60
N TYR A 36 2.01 11.67 -0.10
CA TYR A 36 1.21 10.59 -0.72
C TYR A 36 -0.28 10.83 -0.56
N LEU A 37 -0.73 11.29 0.61
CA LEU A 37 -2.15 11.56 0.85
C LEU A 37 -2.68 12.70 -0.04
N ARG A 38 -1.89 13.75 -0.25
CA ARG A 38 -2.22 14.84 -1.19
C ARG A 38 -2.33 14.36 -2.63
N GLN A 39 -1.45 13.44 -3.04
CA GLN A 39 -1.52 12.82 -4.38
C GLN A 39 -2.75 11.91 -4.50
N TYR A 40 -3.13 11.24 -3.41
CA TYR A 40 -4.27 10.33 -3.37
C TYR A 40 -5.62 11.07 -3.41
N ASP A 41 -5.75 12.18 -2.69
CA ASP A 41 -6.94 13.05 -2.73
C ASP A 41 -6.56 14.52 -2.60
N ALA A 42 -6.90 15.31 -3.63
CA ALA A 42 -6.64 16.76 -3.67
C ALA A 42 -7.36 17.55 -2.56
N ARG A 43 -8.39 16.98 -1.91
CA ARG A 43 -9.10 17.60 -0.78
C ARG A 43 -8.37 17.44 0.56
N THR A 44 -7.24 16.72 0.60
CA THR A 44 -6.46 16.48 1.82
C THR A 44 -6.18 17.76 2.60
N ASP A 45 -5.73 18.82 1.93
CA ASP A 45 -5.39 20.08 2.59
C ASP A 45 -6.61 20.80 3.21
N ALA A 46 -7.80 20.62 2.64
CA ALA A 46 -9.04 21.19 3.19
C ALA A 46 -9.47 20.50 4.50
N HIS A 47 -8.91 19.32 4.80
CA HIS A 47 -9.24 18.50 5.98
C HIS A 47 -8.02 18.23 6.87
N MET A 48 -7.01 19.09 6.82
CA MET A 48 -5.70 18.84 7.44
C MET A 48 -5.76 18.41 8.90
N ALA A 49 -6.58 19.07 9.73
CA ALA A 49 -6.69 18.73 11.16
C ALA A 49 -7.14 17.28 11.39
N THR A 50 -8.11 16.80 10.60
CA THR A 50 -8.57 15.40 10.66
C THR A 50 -7.52 14.46 10.10
N VAL A 51 -6.86 14.83 8.99
CA VAL A 51 -5.80 14.02 8.37
C VAL A 51 -4.60 13.84 9.31
N GLU A 52 -4.16 14.89 9.98
CA GLU A 52 -3.06 14.83 10.95
C GLU A 52 -3.41 13.94 12.16
N ASP A 53 -4.64 14.02 12.65
CA ASP A 53 -5.14 13.14 13.71
C ASP A 53 -5.17 11.67 13.26
N LEU A 54 -5.60 11.40 12.02
CA LEU A 54 -5.53 10.05 11.42
C LEU A 54 -4.08 9.55 11.32
N ILE A 55 -3.13 10.39 10.88
CA ILE A 55 -1.70 10.06 10.84
C ILE A 55 -1.17 9.72 12.22
N GLY A 56 -1.44 10.55 13.23
CA GLY A 56 -1.00 10.30 14.60
C GLY A 56 -1.52 8.96 15.14
N LYS A 57 -2.81 8.69 14.92
CA LYS A 57 -3.44 7.43 15.34
C LYS A 57 -2.89 6.23 14.58
N SER A 58 -2.70 6.34 13.27
CA SER A 58 -2.17 5.23 12.45
C SER A 58 -0.71 4.93 12.80
N LEU A 59 0.12 5.94 13.08
CA LEU A 59 1.51 5.73 13.54
C LEU A 59 1.56 5.02 14.89
N ALA A 60 0.74 5.45 15.85
CA ALA A 60 0.64 4.79 17.15
C ALA A 60 0.18 3.33 17.00
N PHE A 61 -0.89 3.10 16.23
CA PHE A 61 -1.39 1.75 15.97
C PHE A 61 -0.34 0.87 15.27
N TYR A 62 0.34 1.42 14.26
CA TYR A 62 1.41 0.72 13.55
C TYR A 62 2.52 0.28 14.50
N ARG A 63 3.02 1.19 15.34
CA ARG A 63 4.10 0.91 16.29
C ARG A 63 3.70 -0.15 17.32
N ASP A 64 2.48 -0.06 17.84
CA ASP A 64 2.07 -0.85 18.99
C ASP A 64 1.50 -2.23 18.59
N PHE A 65 0.95 -2.37 17.37
CA PHE A 65 0.24 -3.59 16.95
C PHE A 65 0.74 -4.25 15.66
N ILE A 66 1.35 -3.50 14.73
CA ILE A 66 1.77 -4.05 13.42
C ILE A 66 3.27 -4.33 13.39
N LEU A 67 4.08 -3.34 13.76
CA LEU A 67 5.53 -3.41 13.73
C LEU A 67 6.09 -4.62 14.51
N PRO A 68 5.59 -4.97 15.72
CA PRO A 68 6.15 -6.09 16.49
C PRO A 68 5.96 -7.46 15.82
N SER A 69 4.96 -7.61 14.94
CA SER A 69 4.67 -8.87 14.27
C SER A 69 5.19 -8.95 12.84
N LYS A 70 5.91 -7.92 12.35
CA LYS A 70 6.41 -7.91 10.97
C LYS A 70 7.49 -8.95 10.77
N VAL A 71 7.27 -9.86 9.82
CA VAL A 71 8.25 -10.88 9.39
C VAL A 71 8.41 -10.80 7.89
N TYR A 72 9.57 -10.31 7.45
CA TYR A 72 9.90 -10.19 6.04
C TYR A 72 10.46 -11.50 5.49
N VAL A 73 9.88 -11.98 4.39
CA VAL A 73 10.30 -13.22 3.71
C VAL A 73 10.73 -12.87 2.29
N LYS A 74 11.97 -13.20 1.92
CA LYS A 74 12.43 -12.99 0.54
C LYS A 74 11.74 -13.96 -0.41
N PRO A 75 11.38 -13.52 -1.64
CA PRO A 75 10.90 -14.42 -2.67
C PRO A 75 11.95 -15.49 -2.99
N ASP A 76 11.58 -16.75 -2.79
CA ASP A 76 12.41 -17.91 -3.11
C ASP A 76 12.30 -18.30 -4.59
N ALA A 77 12.82 -19.47 -4.97
CA ALA A 77 12.76 -19.96 -6.35
C ALA A 77 11.32 -20.15 -6.88
N THR A 78 10.34 -20.36 -5.99
CA THR A 78 8.93 -20.47 -6.36
C THR A 78 8.35 -19.09 -6.66
N TRP A 79 8.64 -18.08 -5.84
CA TRP A 79 7.99 -16.77 -5.92
C TRP A 79 8.74 -15.76 -6.79
N ARG A 80 10.06 -15.85 -6.88
CA ARG A 80 10.90 -14.89 -7.60
C ARG A 80 10.44 -14.64 -9.05
N PRO A 81 10.10 -15.66 -9.87
CA PRO A 81 9.66 -15.43 -11.24
C PRO A 81 8.38 -14.58 -11.32
N LEU A 82 7.43 -14.78 -10.40
CA LEU A 82 6.19 -14.00 -10.35
C LEU A 82 6.44 -12.54 -9.96
N PHE A 83 7.39 -12.30 -9.05
CA PHE A 83 7.80 -10.95 -8.67
C PHE A 83 8.51 -10.24 -9.83
N GLU A 84 9.34 -10.94 -10.59
CA GLU A 84 10.03 -10.41 -11.78
C GLU A 84 9.02 -10.05 -12.89
N ASP A 85 8.01 -10.89 -13.13
CA ASP A 85 6.92 -10.60 -14.07
C ASP A 85 6.05 -9.42 -13.60
N LEU A 86 5.77 -9.33 -12.30
CA LEU A 86 5.02 -8.21 -11.73
C LEU A 86 5.79 -6.91 -11.88
N LEU A 87 7.10 -6.92 -11.59
CA LEU A 87 8.00 -5.79 -11.80
C LEU A 87 8.04 -5.37 -13.27
N ALA A 88 8.13 -6.32 -14.20
CA ALA A 88 8.11 -6.04 -15.63
C ALA A 88 6.77 -5.45 -16.10
N GLY A 89 5.64 -5.97 -15.58
CA GLY A 89 4.31 -5.45 -15.86
C GLY A 89 4.11 -4.02 -15.36
N LEU A 90 4.57 -3.72 -14.14
CA LEU A 90 4.51 -2.37 -13.58
C LEU A 90 5.37 -1.37 -14.35
N ARG A 91 6.59 -1.76 -14.76
CA ARG A 91 7.45 -0.91 -15.60
C ARG A 91 6.83 -0.55 -16.94
N LYS A 92 6.10 -1.49 -17.57
CA LYS A 92 5.37 -1.22 -18.82
C LYS A 92 4.19 -0.26 -18.64
N ALA A 93 3.60 -0.26 -17.45
CA ALA A 93 2.46 0.58 -17.10
C ALA A 93 2.87 1.92 -16.46
N GLU A 94 4.16 2.20 -16.31
CA GLU A 94 4.62 3.46 -15.73
C GLU A 94 4.12 4.65 -16.58
N GLY A 95 3.46 5.61 -15.91
CA GLY A 95 2.80 6.74 -16.56
C GLY A 95 1.39 6.46 -17.09
N GLN A 96 0.88 5.23 -16.95
CA GLN A 96 -0.51 4.89 -17.31
C GLN A 96 -1.45 4.95 -16.09
N PRO A 97 -2.77 5.14 -16.31
CA PRO A 97 -3.77 5.01 -15.26
C PRO A 97 -3.69 3.68 -14.50
N THR A 98 -3.80 3.73 -13.17
CA THR A 98 -3.60 2.55 -12.30
C THR A 98 -4.79 1.60 -12.28
N ASP A 99 -5.94 1.99 -12.83
CA ASP A 99 -7.16 1.17 -12.92
C ASP A 99 -6.94 -0.13 -13.72
N GLN A 100 -6.01 -0.11 -14.67
CA GLN A 100 -5.63 -1.29 -15.46
C GLN A 100 -4.70 -2.27 -14.71
N LEU A 101 -4.13 -1.86 -13.58
CA LEU A 101 -3.17 -2.67 -12.82
C LEU A 101 -3.82 -3.68 -11.87
N HIS A 102 -5.13 -3.58 -11.65
CA HIS A 102 -5.84 -4.41 -10.68
C HIS A 102 -5.76 -5.92 -11.00
N ALA A 103 -5.78 -6.28 -12.28
CA ALA A 103 -5.77 -7.66 -12.74
C ALA A 103 -4.36 -8.28 -12.81
N LEU A 104 -3.32 -7.46 -12.91
CA LEU A 104 -1.94 -7.88 -13.17
C LEU A 104 -1.45 -9.03 -12.25
N PRO A 105 -1.53 -8.94 -10.91
CA PRO A 105 -1.08 -10.04 -10.05
C PRO A 105 -1.92 -11.31 -10.17
N PHE A 106 -3.20 -11.19 -10.52
CA PHE A 106 -4.07 -12.36 -10.74
C PHE A 106 -3.69 -13.09 -12.03
N ASP A 107 -3.44 -12.34 -13.10
CA ASP A 107 -3.05 -12.89 -14.40
C ASP A 107 -1.68 -13.57 -14.30
N ILE A 108 -0.73 -12.98 -13.56
CA ILE A 108 0.58 -13.57 -13.30
C ILE A 108 0.45 -14.87 -12.49
N ALA A 109 -0.31 -14.85 -11.39
CA ALA A 109 -0.53 -16.06 -10.58
C ALA A 109 -1.09 -17.20 -11.45
N LYS A 110 -2.10 -16.90 -12.26
CA LYS A 110 -2.71 -17.86 -13.19
C LYS A 110 -1.72 -18.38 -14.24
N ALA A 111 -0.88 -17.50 -14.81
CA ALA A 111 0.12 -17.88 -15.81
C ALA A 111 1.19 -18.83 -15.24
N HIS A 112 1.52 -18.68 -13.96
CA HIS A 112 2.45 -19.57 -13.24
C HIS A 112 1.77 -20.80 -12.62
N GLY A 113 0.46 -20.97 -12.82
CA GLY A 113 -0.29 -22.11 -12.27
C GLY A 113 -0.37 -22.10 -10.73
N VAL A 114 -0.29 -20.93 -10.10
CA VAL A 114 -0.44 -20.77 -8.65
C VAL A 114 -1.75 -20.09 -8.30
N GLU A 115 -2.27 -20.43 -7.13
CA GLU A 115 -3.46 -19.80 -6.59
C GLU A 115 -3.18 -18.32 -6.23
N PRO A 116 -3.99 -17.36 -6.71
CA PRO A 116 -3.77 -15.94 -6.42
C PRO A 116 -3.63 -15.62 -4.92
N PRO A 117 -4.42 -16.21 -3.99
CA PRO A 117 -4.22 -15.99 -2.55
C PRO A 117 -2.82 -16.35 -2.04
N ALA A 118 -2.20 -17.40 -2.59
CA ALA A 118 -0.84 -17.80 -2.21
C ALA A 118 0.18 -16.77 -2.70
N PHE A 119 0.04 -16.29 -3.94
CA PHE A 119 0.88 -15.23 -4.46
C PHE A 119 0.74 -13.92 -3.68
N PHE A 120 -0.49 -13.51 -3.33
CA PHE A 120 -0.70 -12.32 -2.49
C PHE A 120 -0.08 -12.46 -1.11
N THR A 121 -0.14 -13.64 -0.49
CA THR A 121 0.50 -13.88 0.81
C THR A 121 2.02 -13.69 0.71
N ALA A 122 2.65 -14.29 -0.31
CA ALA A 122 4.08 -14.11 -0.57
C ALA A 122 4.43 -12.65 -0.85
N PHE A 123 3.62 -11.95 -1.65
CA PHE A 123 3.75 -10.52 -1.96
C PHE A 123 3.75 -9.66 -0.70
N TYR A 124 2.74 -9.80 0.18
CA TYR A 124 2.66 -8.98 1.40
C TYR A 124 3.73 -9.34 2.42
N GLN A 125 4.14 -10.61 2.52
CA GLN A 125 5.25 -10.99 3.40
C GLN A 125 6.57 -10.37 2.94
N ALA A 126 6.82 -10.36 1.63
CA ALA A 126 8.03 -9.78 1.07
C ALA A 126 8.08 -8.25 1.19
N LEU A 127 6.96 -7.56 0.93
CA LEU A 127 6.94 -6.09 0.87
C LEU A 127 6.58 -5.42 2.20
N LEU A 128 5.68 -6.03 2.98
CA LEU A 128 5.09 -5.43 4.17
C LEU A 128 5.46 -6.18 5.45
N GLY A 129 6.04 -7.39 5.35
CA GLY A 129 6.28 -8.26 6.47
C GLY A 129 4.99 -8.84 7.08
N GLN A 130 3.90 -8.93 6.31
CA GLN A 130 2.59 -9.34 6.80
C GLN A 130 1.98 -10.43 5.89
N GLU A 131 1.17 -11.32 6.45
CA GLU A 131 0.47 -12.36 5.65
C GLU A 131 -0.65 -11.78 4.77
N ARG A 132 -1.13 -10.58 5.10
CA ARG A 132 -2.25 -9.92 4.42
C ARG A 132 -1.93 -8.44 4.27
N GLY A 133 -2.63 -7.78 3.34
CA GLY A 133 -2.42 -6.38 3.07
C GLY A 133 -3.60 -5.72 2.34
N PRO A 134 -3.46 -4.43 1.99
CA PRO A 134 -4.46 -3.70 1.22
C PRO A 134 -4.68 -4.32 -0.16
N ARG A 135 -5.86 -4.13 -0.75
CA ARG A 135 -6.12 -4.56 -2.13
C ARG A 135 -5.09 -3.96 -3.07
N PHE A 136 -4.48 -4.79 -3.93
CA PHE A 136 -3.34 -4.41 -4.76
C PHE A 136 -3.56 -3.11 -5.56
N GLY A 137 -4.63 -2.99 -6.33
CA GLY A 137 -4.87 -1.78 -7.14
C GLY A 137 -5.00 -0.50 -6.30
N SER A 138 -5.76 -0.54 -5.21
CA SER A 138 -5.85 0.58 -4.26
C SER A 138 -4.52 0.89 -3.59
N PHE A 139 -3.69 -0.12 -3.37
CA PHE A 139 -2.37 0.06 -2.79
C PHE A 139 -1.42 0.74 -3.78
N VAL A 140 -1.40 0.29 -5.04
CA VAL A 140 -0.63 0.94 -6.12
C VAL A 140 -1.11 2.37 -6.35
N GLN A 141 -2.41 2.65 -6.27
CA GLN A 141 -2.94 4.01 -6.36
C GLN A 141 -2.44 4.89 -5.20
N LEU A 142 -2.31 4.32 -4.01
CA LEU A 142 -1.89 5.04 -2.81
C LEU A 142 -0.39 5.36 -2.80
N VAL A 143 0.47 4.39 -3.17
CA VAL A 143 1.93 4.59 -3.16
C VAL A 143 2.51 4.98 -4.51
N GLY A 144 1.74 4.89 -5.59
CA GLY A 144 2.21 5.11 -6.96
C GLY A 144 3.03 3.94 -7.52
N VAL A 145 3.09 3.87 -8.85
CA VAL A 145 3.77 2.80 -9.59
C VAL A 145 5.27 2.79 -9.31
N SER A 146 5.94 3.94 -9.33
CA SER A 146 7.39 4.03 -9.12
C SER A 146 7.80 3.56 -7.72
N THR A 147 7.03 3.91 -6.67
CA THR A 147 7.28 3.38 -5.31
C THR A 147 7.08 1.86 -5.26
N MET A 148 6.02 1.34 -5.89
CA MET A 148 5.77 -0.10 -5.94
C MET A 148 6.91 -0.85 -6.64
N ILE A 149 7.44 -0.31 -7.74
CA ILE A 149 8.62 -0.82 -8.44
C ILE A 149 9.81 -0.87 -7.48
N SER A 150 10.12 0.23 -6.78
CA SER A 150 11.23 0.25 -5.82
C SER A 150 11.05 -0.74 -4.65
N MET A 151 9.82 -0.97 -4.19
CA MET A 151 9.53 -1.97 -3.16
C MET A 151 9.79 -3.39 -3.66
N LEU A 152 9.36 -3.72 -4.89
CA LEU A 152 9.62 -5.02 -5.52
C LEU A 152 11.11 -5.26 -5.78
N GLU A 153 11.84 -4.24 -6.25
CA GLU A 153 13.29 -4.32 -6.46
C GLU A 153 14.03 -4.63 -5.15
N LYS A 154 13.64 -3.96 -4.05
CA LYS A 154 14.20 -4.24 -2.72
C LYS A 154 13.90 -5.66 -2.25
N ALA A 155 12.69 -6.17 -2.50
CA ALA A 155 12.32 -7.54 -2.16
C ALA A 155 13.09 -8.58 -2.98
N LEU A 156 13.46 -8.25 -4.22
CA LEU A 156 14.22 -9.10 -5.14
C LEU A 156 15.75 -9.03 -4.98
N ALA A 157 16.28 -8.11 -4.17
CA ALA A 157 17.71 -7.99 -3.86
C ALA A 157 18.12 -8.97 -2.75
#